data_AF-A0A1V5PVW0-F1
#
_entry.id   AF-A0A1V5PVW0-F1
#
_cell.length_a   1.000
_cell.length_b   1.000
_cell.length_c   1.000
_cell.angle_alpha   90.00
_cell.angle_beta   90.00
_cell.angle_gamma   90.00
#
_symmetry.space_group_name_H-M   'P 1'
#
loop_
_entity.id
_entity.type
_entity.pdbx_description
1 polymer ?
#
loop_
_entity_poly.entity_id
_entity_poly.type
_entity_poly.pdbx_seq_one_letter_code
_entity_poly.pdbx_strand_id
1 'polypeptide(L)'
;MNLRHLGRLGAVVLLCVGGISLALFLLLSPAQRARALDGSIGVVKGLFANTSPDPTASPLVPPEESLLMSEEPDPAESSSWPSFPISLLGLLCLLPLCLILAMVVIWRRIRRTSADKNGAALGKTAVLNVPEPELPAKPYLRHRGMIWELQASQTLGRDSQTTRVITEAMTGWQTVSAMHAEISRQQDRWVIKDLNSLNGIYINGIRTGHNLLKDGDKLRLGAVEFIFCTGEQAVQQ
;
A
#
# COMPACT_ATOMS: atom_id res chain seq x y z
N MET A 1 -13.24 -21.19 -12.85
CA MET A 1 -12.96 -21.47 -11.42
C MET A 1 -11.90 -20.47 -10.96
N ASN A 2 -12.00 -19.71 -9.87
CA ASN A 2 -12.97 -19.61 -8.80
C ASN A 2 -12.76 -18.22 -8.15
N LEU A 3 -13.76 -17.33 -8.22
CA LEU A 3 -13.74 -15.97 -7.62
C LEU A 3 -13.79 -15.98 -6.08
N ARG A 4 -13.51 -17.12 -5.43
CA ARG A 4 -13.73 -17.35 -3.99
C ARG A 4 -12.51 -17.14 -3.09
N HIS A 5 -11.33 -16.84 -3.63
CA HIS A 5 -10.12 -16.67 -2.80
C HIS A 5 -9.76 -15.24 -2.40
N LEU A 6 -10.34 -14.21 -3.05
CA LEU A 6 -10.05 -12.82 -2.71
C LEU A 6 -10.84 -12.32 -1.47
N GLY A 7 -11.93 -12.99 -1.10
CA GLY A 7 -12.76 -12.64 0.06
C GLY A 7 -12.19 -13.06 1.42
N ARG A 8 -11.35 -14.11 1.48
CA ARG A 8 -10.85 -14.64 2.77
C ARG A 8 -9.65 -13.87 3.33
N LEU A 9 -8.82 -13.25 2.49
CA LEU A 9 -7.71 -12.41 2.95
C LEU A 9 -8.17 -11.01 3.38
N GLY A 10 -9.13 -10.41 2.68
CA GLY A 10 -9.72 -9.12 3.06
C GLY A 10 -10.53 -9.19 4.37
N ALA A 11 -11.29 -10.27 4.57
CA ALA A 11 -12.06 -10.47 5.80
C ALA A 11 -11.18 -10.65 7.04
N VAL A 12 -10.04 -11.34 6.92
CA VAL A 12 -9.12 -11.53 8.06
C VAL A 12 -8.44 -10.21 8.46
N VAL A 13 -8.05 -9.37 7.49
CA VAL A 13 -7.45 -8.05 7.79
C VAL A 13 -8.48 -7.09 8.40
N LEU A 14 -9.73 -7.09 7.93
CA LEU A 14 -10.79 -6.27 8.53
C LEU A 14 -11.14 -6.72 9.97
N LEU A 15 -11.17 -8.03 10.22
CA LEU A 15 -11.41 -8.57 11.57
C LEU A 15 -10.26 -8.27 12.53
N CYS A 16 -8.99 -8.29 12.06
CA CYS A 16 -7.85 -7.95 12.89
C CYS A 16 -7.78 -6.45 13.23
N VAL A 17 -8.00 -5.56 12.27
CA VAL A 17 -7.96 -4.10 12.52
C VAL A 17 -9.18 -3.65 13.34
N GLY A 18 -10.36 -4.23 13.10
CA GLY A 18 -11.56 -3.99 13.90
C GLY A 18 -11.48 -4.52 15.33
N GLY A 19 -10.90 -5.72 15.52
CA GLY A 19 -10.70 -6.32 16.84
C GLY A 19 -9.73 -5.53 17.72
N ILE A 20 -8.64 -5.00 17.13
CA ILE A 20 -7.66 -4.16 17.85
C ILE A 20 -8.29 -2.82 18.26
N SER A 21 -9.13 -2.20 17.42
CA SER A 21 -9.86 -0.96 17.78
C SER A 21 -10.88 -1.17 18.90
N LEU A 22 -11.63 -2.27 18.88
CA LEU A 22 -12.63 -2.55 19.90
C LEU A 22 -11.99 -2.90 21.25
N ALA A 23 -10.88 -3.64 21.24
CA ALA A 23 -10.10 -3.94 22.44
C ALA A 23 -9.50 -2.67 23.06
N LEU A 24 -8.98 -1.77 22.21
CA LEU A 24 -8.48 -0.48 22.67
C LEU A 24 -9.60 0.37 23.28
N PHE A 25 -10.80 0.38 22.67
CA PHE A 25 -11.98 1.09 23.17
C PHE A 25 -12.48 0.57 24.53
N LEU A 26 -12.39 -0.74 24.76
CA LEU A 26 -12.75 -1.35 26.04
C LEU A 26 -11.71 -1.09 27.15
N LEU A 27 -10.49 -0.67 26.81
CA LEU A 27 -9.46 -0.26 27.77
C LEU A 27 -9.58 1.21 28.21
N LEU A 28 -10.41 2.03 27.54
CA LEU A 28 -10.68 3.40 28.00
C LEU A 28 -11.58 3.40 29.24
N SER A 29 -11.32 4.34 30.15
CA SER A 29 -12.15 4.58 31.33
C SER A 29 -13.56 5.06 30.94
N PRO A 30 -14.59 4.85 31.79
CA PRO A 30 -15.97 5.24 31.48
C PRO A 30 -16.12 6.71 31.06
N ALA A 31 -15.34 7.60 31.69
CA ALA A 31 -15.32 9.03 31.39
C ALA A 31 -14.78 9.35 29.99
N GLN A 32 -13.80 8.58 29.49
CA GLN A 32 -13.24 8.76 28.15
C GLN A 32 -14.16 8.20 27.06
N ARG A 33 -14.90 7.12 27.34
CA ARG A 33 -15.89 6.56 26.42
C ARG A 33 -17.03 7.53 26.13
N ALA A 34 -17.50 8.25 27.15
CA ALA A 34 -18.53 9.28 26.99
C ALA A 34 -18.06 10.44 26.08
N ARG A 35 -16.81 10.88 26.24
CA ARG A 35 -16.23 11.98 25.45
C ARG A 35 -15.96 11.58 23.98
N ALA A 36 -15.69 10.30 23.71
CA ALA A 36 -15.50 9.78 22.34
C ALA A 36 -16.81 9.67 21.54
N LEU A 37 -17.95 9.46 22.21
CA LEU A 37 -19.26 9.38 21.57
C LEU A 37 -19.88 10.76 21.30
N ASP A 38 -19.50 11.78 22.07
CA ASP A 38 -20.04 13.15 21.94
C ASP A 38 -19.34 13.96 20.82
N GLY A 39 -18.21 13.49 20.30
CA GLY A 39 -17.41 14.20 19.29
C GLY A 39 -17.96 14.20 17.85
N SER A 40 -19.16 13.65 17.60
CA SER A 40 -19.69 13.48 16.23
C SER A 40 -20.99 14.23 15.91
N ILE A 41 -21.53 15.03 16.84
CA ILE A 41 -22.71 15.88 16.57
C ILE A 41 -22.47 17.28 17.17
N GLY A 42 -21.50 17.99 16.62
CA GLY A 42 -21.12 19.35 17.04
C GLY A 42 -21.15 20.35 15.89
N VAL A 43 -22.20 20.31 15.06
CA VAL A 43 -22.50 21.37 14.08
C VAL A 43 -24.00 21.60 14.15
N VAL A 44 -24.42 22.87 14.18
CA VAL A 44 -25.80 23.40 14.32
C VAL A 44 -26.42 23.48 15.73
N LYS A 45 -25.96 24.45 16.53
CA LYS A 45 -26.88 25.26 17.37
C LYS A 45 -26.19 26.54 17.84
N GLY A 46 -26.45 27.62 17.11
CA GLY A 46 -25.93 28.95 17.42
C GLY A 46 -26.57 29.97 16.50
N LEU A 47 -27.89 30.00 16.42
CA LEU A 47 -28.61 31.07 15.76
C LEU A 47 -29.95 31.33 16.46
N PHE A 48 -30.09 32.58 16.89
CA PHE A 48 -31.26 33.29 17.38
C PHE A 48 -31.57 33.32 18.89
N ALA A 49 -31.84 34.57 19.29
CA ALA A 49 -32.57 35.09 20.45
C ALA A 49 -31.67 35.55 21.63
N ASN A 50 -31.79 36.76 22.18
CA ASN A 50 -32.48 37.99 21.79
C ASN A 50 -32.17 39.06 22.85
N THR A 51 -32.20 40.33 22.45
CA THR A 51 -32.67 41.48 23.24
C THR A 51 -31.80 42.07 24.37
N SER A 52 -31.43 43.34 24.16
CA SER A 52 -30.95 44.36 25.11
C SER A 52 -31.89 44.50 26.32
N PRO A 53 -31.41 44.87 27.53
CA PRO A 53 -31.39 46.30 27.86
C PRO A 53 -30.26 46.74 28.82
N ASP A 54 -29.77 47.96 28.62
CA ASP A 54 -29.30 48.89 29.66
C ASP A 54 -30.54 49.77 30.04
N PRO A 55 -30.65 50.50 31.18
CA PRO A 55 -29.59 50.88 32.11
C PRO A 55 -29.95 50.93 33.62
N THR A 56 -28.92 51.21 34.42
CA THR A 56 -28.99 51.85 35.76
C THR A 56 -29.52 50.99 36.93
N ALA A 57 -28.59 50.40 37.69
CA ALA A 57 -28.68 50.35 39.15
C ALA A 57 -27.32 49.92 39.74
N SER A 58 -26.66 50.82 40.48
CA SER A 58 -25.65 50.44 41.47
C SER A 58 -26.29 49.54 42.55
N PRO A 59 -25.52 48.67 43.22
CA PRO A 59 -25.10 49.06 44.57
C PRO A 59 -23.72 48.54 45.03
N LEU A 60 -23.07 49.40 45.83
CA LEU A 60 -22.41 49.14 47.13
C LEU A 60 -21.58 47.84 47.33
N VAL A 61 -20.28 48.07 47.53
CA VAL A 61 -19.28 47.28 48.28
C VAL A 61 -19.37 47.69 49.79
N PRO A 62 -18.84 47.00 50.85
CA PRO A 62 -18.08 45.74 51.02
C PRO A 62 -18.66 44.86 52.18
N PRO A 63 -17.86 44.23 53.08
CA PRO A 63 -17.30 42.87 53.01
C PRO A 63 -17.83 41.99 54.16
N GLU A 64 -17.62 40.67 54.18
CA GLU A 64 -17.36 39.92 55.42
C GLU A 64 -16.76 38.55 55.10
N GLU A 65 -15.47 38.42 55.42
CA GLU A 65 -14.83 37.17 55.79
C GLU A 65 -15.34 36.76 57.18
N SER A 66 -16.01 35.61 57.27
CA SER A 66 -16.13 34.80 58.49
C SER A 66 -15.97 33.34 58.04
N LEU A 67 -14.77 32.77 58.10
CA LEU A 67 -14.04 32.26 59.27
C LEU A 67 -14.76 31.07 59.94
N LEU A 68 -14.23 29.88 59.61
CA LEU A 68 -14.20 28.61 60.36
C LEU A 68 -15.51 27.91 60.73
N MET A 69 -15.69 26.70 60.18
CA MET A 69 -15.76 25.43 60.94
C MET A 69 -15.86 24.31 59.88
N SER A 70 -14.82 23.50 59.72
CA SER A 70 -14.71 22.16 60.34
C SER A 70 -15.68 21.15 59.74
N GLU A 71 -15.15 20.24 58.90
CA GLU A 71 -15.38 18.79 59.01
C GLU A 71 -14.41 18.06 58.05
N GLU A 72 -13.25 17.64 58.55
CA GLU A 72 -12.71 16.32 58.17
C GLU A 72 -13.35 15.34 59.18
N PRO A 73 -13.90 14.19 58.78
CA PRO A 73 -13.09 13.08 58.23
C PRO A 73 -13.83 12.15 57.23
N ASP A 74 -13.10 11.44 56.35
CA ASP A 74 -12.67 10.06 56.62
C ASP A 74 -11.91 9.46 55.41
N PRO A 75 -10.81 8.73 55.65
CA PRO A 75 -9.84 8.35 54.63
C PRO A 75 -10.08 6.91 54.17
N ALA A 76 -11.02 6.64 53.27
CA ALA A 76 -11.16 5.27 52.77
C ALA A 76 -11.98 5.16 51.49
N GLU A 77 -11.39 5.49 50.33
CA GLU A 77 -11.54 4.62 49.16
C GLU A 77 -10.25 4.64 48.35
N SER A 78 -9.41 3.65 48.64
CA SER A 78 -8.29 3.23 47.83
C SER A 78 -8.71 3.09 46.36
N SER A 79 -8.35 4.09 45.55
CA SER A 79 -8.33 3.97 44.09
C SER A 79 -7.15 3.08 43.70
N SER A 80 -7.36 1.78 43.87
CA SER A 80 -6.49 0.71 43.41
C SER A 80 -6.53 0.67 41.88
N TRP A 81 -5.84 1.59 41.22
CA TRP A 81 -5.53 1.40 39.80
C TRP A 81 -4.73 0.10 39.72
N PRO A 82 -5.19 -0.94 39.00
CA PRO A 82 -4.42 -2.16 38.88
C PRO A 82 -3.07 -1.79 38.28
N SER A 83 -2.00 -2.02 39.05
CA SER A 83 -0.62 -1.91 38.58
C SER A 83 -0.40 -2.98 37.52
N PHE A 84 -0.81 -2.69 36.27
CA PHE A 84 -0.53 -3.59 35.17
C PHE A 84 0.99 -3.70 35.05
N PRO A 85 1.57 -4.89 35.20
CA PRO A 85 3.01 -5.05 35.13
C PRO A 85 3.44 -4.62 33.73
N ILE A 86 4.30 -3.61 33.63
CA ILE A 86 4.78 -2.98 32.38
C ILE A 86 5.34 -4.04 31.40
N SER A 87 5.79 -5.18 31.94
CA SER A 87 6.21 -6.38 31.22
C SER A 87 5.12 -7.03 30.33
N LEU A 88 3.84 -6.92 30.67
CA LEU A 88 2.74 -7.47 29.85
C LEU A 88 2.48 -6.62 28.60
N LEU A 89 2.65 -5.29 28.72
CA LEU A 89 2.50 -4.35 27.61
C LEU A 89 3.66 -4.45 26.61
N GLY A 90 4.87 -4.72 27.11
CA GLY A 90 6.04 -5.00 26.26
C GLY A 90 5.87 -6.26 25.41
N LEU A 91 5.35 -7.34 26.01
CA LEU A 91 5.12 -8.60 25.29
C LEU A 91 4.03 -8.50 24.23
N LEU A 92 3.00 -7.67 24.48
CA LEU A 92 1.91 -7.39 23.54
C LEU A 92 2.39 -6.67 22.27
N CYS A 93 3.47 -5.88 22.36
CA CYS A 93 4.06 -5.16 21.22
C CYS A 93 5.20 -5.93 20.53
N LEU A 94 5.93 -6.79 21.25
CA LEU A 94 7.05 -7.55 20.68
C LEU A 94 6.58 -8.72 19.82
N LEU A 95 5.51 -9.42 20.19
CA LEU A 95 4.95 -10.51 19.40
C LEU A 95 4.54 -10.09 17.97
N PRO A 96 3.76 -9.01 17.76
CA PRO A 96 3.41 -8.59 16.40
C PRO A 96 4.63 -8.08 15.61
N LEU A 97 5.60 -7.43 16.25
CA LEU A 97 6.84 -7.00 15.60
C LEU A 97 7.66 -8.20 15.10
N CYS A 98 7.80 -9.25 15.93
CA CYS A 98 8.47 -10.49 15.55
C CYS A 98 7.74 -11.21 14.41
N LEU A 99 6.40 -11.25 14.42
CA LEU A 99 5.62 -11.84 13.34
C LEU A 99 5.79 -11.06 12.02
N ILE A 100 5.80 -9.73 12.06
CA ILE A 100 6.04 -8.88 10.88
C ILE A 100 7.44 -9.13 10.33
N LEU A 101 8.47 -9.16 11.18
CA LEU A 101 9.85 -9.44 10.76
C LEU A 101 9.99 -10.85 10.19
N ALA A 102 9.37 -11.86 10.81
CA ALA A 102 9.34 -13.22 10.30
C ALA A 102 8.65 -13.28 8.93
N MET A 103 7.52 -12.58 8.76
CA MET A 103 6.80 -12.51 7.49
C MET A 103 7.65 -11.82 6.40
N VAL A 104 8.39 -10.76 6.74
CA VAL A 104 9.33 -10.09 5.82
C VAL A 104 10.50 -11.00 5.44
N VAL A 105 11.07 -11.75 6.39
CA VAL A 105 12.17 -12.70 6.14
C VAL A 105 11.68 -13.87 5.28
N ILE A 106 10.51 -14.43 5.58
CA ILE A 106 9.86 -15.50 4.80
C ILE A 106 9.55 -14.99 3.40
N TRP A 107 9.03 -13.77 3.24
CA TRP A 107 8.76 -13.19 1.93
C TRP A 107 10.05 -12.93 1.14
N ARG A 108 11.12 -12.48 1.80
CA ARG A 108 12.45 -12.36 1.20
C ARG A 108 13.02 -13.72 0.80
N ARG A 109 12.76 -14.78 1.56
CA ARG A 109 13.20 -16.15 1.26
C ARG A 109 12.40 -16.76 0.11
N ILE A 110 11.08 -16.59 0.08
CA ILE A 110 10.22 -17.08 -1.02
C ILE A 110 10.53 -16.34 -2.32
N ARG A 111 10.73 -15.01 -2.27
CA ARG A 111 11.21 -14.23 -3.42
C ARG A 111 12.61 -14.66 -3.91
N ARG A 112 13.44 -15.26 -3.06
CA ARG A 112 14.74 -15.86 -3.43
C ARG A 112 14.59 -17.29 -3.97
N THR A 113 13.63 -18.08 -3.48
CA THR A 113 13.46 -19.49 -3.91
C THR A 113 12.61 -19.68 -5.16
N SER A 114 11.89 -18.65 -5.61
CA SER A 114 11.34 -18.63 -6.98
C SER A 114 12.40 -18.34 -8.05
N ALA A 115 13.69 -18.23 -7.67
CA ALA A 115 14.79 -17.90 -8.56
C ALA A 115 15.66 -19.10 -8.99
N ASP A 116 15.44 -20.32 -8.51
CA ASP A 116 16.30 -21.44 -8.94
C ASP A 116 15.73 -22.82 -8.58
N LYS A 117 14.70 -23.28 -9.29
CA LYS A 117 14.32 -24.71 -9.42
C LYS A 117 13.47 -24.88 -10.68
N ASN A 118 14.10 -25.14 -11.82
CA ASN A 118 13.57 -25.94 -12.96
C ASN A 118 14.58 -26.02 -14.13
N GLY A 119 15.89 -26.03 -13.85
CA GLY A 119 16.93 -26.01 -14.88
C GLY A 119 17.88 -27.21 -14.85
N ALA A 120 17.54 -28.32 -14.19
CA ALA A 120 18.42 -29.48 -14.13
C ALA A 120 17.70 -30.79 -14.43
N ALA A 121 18.18 -31.45 -15.50
CA ALA A 121 17.82 -32.77 -16.01
C ALA A 121 16.42 -32.83 -16.68
N LEU A 122 16.26 -33.17 -17.95
CA LEU A 122 16.64 -34.43 -18.57
C LEU A 122 16.42 -34.35 -20.11
N GLY A 123 17.19 -35.11 -20.89
CA GLY A 123 16.70 -35.64 -22.17
C GLY A 123 17.01 -34.85 -23.43
N LYS A 124 18.20 -35.09 -24.00
CA LYS A 124 18.35 -35.10 -25.46
C LYS A 124 17.36 -36.12 -26.02
N THR A 125 16.36 -35.69 -26.77
CA THR A 125 15.71 -36.55 -27.76
C THR A 125 15.30 -35.66 -28.92
N ALA A 126 16.06 -35.77 -30.01
CA ALA A 126 15.65 -35.28 -31.32
C ALA A 126 14.27 -35.84 -31.66
N VAL A 127 13.38 -35.02 -32.24
CA VAL A 127 12.37 -35.45 -33.23
C VAL A 127 11.57 -34.23 -33.74
N LEU A 128 11.58 -34.12 -35.08
CA LEU A 128 10.70 -33.41 -36.02
C LEU A 128 10.76 -31.88 -36.10
N ASN A 129 11.52 -31.45 -37.13
CA ASN A 129 11.53 -30.15 -37.78
C ASN A 129 10.12 -29.71 -38.24
N VAL A 130 9.36 -29.13 -37.32
CA VAL A 130 8.36 -28.11 -37.64
C VAL A 130 9.08 -26.78 -37.45
N PRO A 131 9.10 -25.84 -38.42
CA PRO A 131 9.58 -24.48 -38.15
C PRO A 131 8.61 -23.84 -37.15
N GLU A 132 8.92 -24.04 -35.88
CA GLU A 132 8.34 -23.36 -34.73
C GLU A 132 8.53 -21.86 -34.97
N PRO A 133 7.50 -21.01 -34.73
CA PRO A 133 7.68 -19.57 -34.88
C PRO A 133 8.87 -19.14 -34.02
N GLU A 134 9.96 -18.76 -34.68
CA GLU A 134 11.23 -18.46 -34.03
C GLU A 134 11.02 -17.27 -33.10
N LEU A 135 10.79 -17.57 -31.83
CA LEU A 135 10.76 -16.56 -30.80
C LEU A 135 12.12 -15.87 -30.81
N PRO A 136 12.15 -14.54 -30.76
CA PRO A 136 13.42 -13.84 -30.82
C PRO A 136 14.25 -14.30 -29.63
N ALA A 137 15.47 -14.78 -29.91
CA ALA A 137 16.46 -15.14 -28.88
C ALA A 137 16.88 -13.93 -28.01
N LYS A 138 16.43 -12.72 -28.38
CA LYS A 138 16.63 -11.48 -27.66
C LYS A 138 15.40 -11.16 -26.80
N PRO A 139 15.59 -10.49 -25.66
CA PRO A 139 14.49 -10.00 -24.84
C PRO A 139 13.61 -9.04 -25.63
N TYR A 140 12.31 -9.10 -25.40
CA TYR A 140 11.29 -8.36 -26.13
C TYR A 140 10.12 -7.96 -25.24
N LEU A 141 9.36 -6.95 -25.67
CA LEU A 141 8.04 -6.61 -25.12
C LEU A 141 6.96 -7.11 -26.06
N ARG A 142 5.95 -7.79 -25.51
CA ARG A 142 4.76 -8.23 -26.24
C ARG A 142 3.56 -7.36 -25.90
N HIS A 143 2.87 -6.86 -26.92
CA HIS A 143 1.60 -6.12 -26.79
C HIS A 143 0.59 -6.59 -27.84
N ARG A 144 -0.48 -7.27 -27.43
CA ARG A 144 -1.57 -7.71 -28.31
C ARG A 144 -1.10 -8.40 -29.61
N GLY A 145 -0.09 -9.27 -29.50
CA GLY A 145 0.50 -9.99 -30.64
C GLY A 145 1.64 -9.23 -31.35
N MET A 146 1.81 -7.93 -31.11
CA MET A 146 3.00 -7.20 -31.55
C MET A 146 4.18 -7.51 -30.64
N ILE A 147 5.38 -7.59 -31.23
CA ILE A 147 6.63 -7.87 -30.54
C ILE A 147 7.60 -6.72 -30.79
N TRP A 148 8.18 -6.19 -29.71
CA TRP A 148 9.23 -5.18 -29.74
C TRP A 148 10.50 -5.74 -29.15
N GLU A 149 11.47 -6.09 -30.00
CA GLU A 149 12.80 -6.46 -29.54
C GLU A 149 13.46 -5.32 -28.76
N LEU A 150 14.09 -5.69 -27.64
CA LEU A 150 14.77 -4.78 -26.75
C LEU A 150 16.25 -4.61 -27.14
N GLN A 151 16.67 -3.36 -27.22
CA GLN A 151 18.06 -2.95 -27.31
C GLN A 151 18.65 -2.73 -25.91
N ALA A 152 19.98 -2.63 -25.80
CA ALA A 152 20.67 -2.48 -24.51
C ALA A 152 20.18 -1.28 -23.68
N SER A 153 19.77 -0.18 -24.32
CA SER A 153 18.94 0.86 -23.71
C SER A 153 17.98 1.42 -24.76
N GLN A 154 16.76 1.75 -24.34
CA GLN A 154 15.76 2.36 -25.19
C GLN A 154 14.73 3.14 -24.37
N THR A 155 14.28 4.25 -24.93
CA THR A 155 13.21 5.06 -24.35
C THR A 155 11.86 4.67 -24.95
N LEU A 156 10.84 4.70 -24.11
CA LEU A 156 9.45 4.43 -24.47
C LEU A 156 8.61 5.66 -24.14
N GLY A 157 7.76 6.05 -25.08
CA GLY A 157 6.86 7.17 -24.89
C GLY A 157 6.09 7.50 -26.15
N ARG A 158 5.29 8.55 -26.09
CA ARG A 158 4.44 8.99 -27.19
C ARG A 158 5.19 9.89 -28.19
N ASP A 159 6.33 10.45 -27.78
CA ASP A 159 7.11 11.33 -28.65
C ASP A 159 7.84 10.54 -29.73
N SER A 160 7.83 11.09 -30.94
CA SER A 160 8.63 10.67 -32.09
C SER A 160 10.14 10.55 -31.81
N GLN A 161 10.65 11.30 -30.82
CA GLN A 161 12.06 11.24 -30.43
C GLN A 161 12.42 10.01 -29.57
N THR A 162 11.42 9.24 -29.10
CA THR A 162 11.69 8.02 -28.33
C THR A 162 12.07 6.86 -29.23
N THR A 163 12.91 5.95 -28.72
CA THR A 163 13.36 4.77 -29.47
C THR A 163 12.20 3.81 -29.80
N ARG A 164 11.20 3.75 -28.92
CA ARG A 164 9.96 3.00 -29.10
C ARG A 164 8.76 3.91 -28.88
N VAL A 165 8.21 4.37 -30.01
CA VAL A 165 7.07 5.27 -30.03
C VAL A 165 5.78 4.47 -29.83
N ILE A 166 5.03 4.84 -28.80
CA ILE A 166 3.69 4.35 -28.51
C ILE A 166 2.70 5.25 -29.25
N THR A 167 2.11 4.70 -30.32
CA THR A 167 1.21 5.41 -31.24
C THR A 167 -0.24 5.04 -30.99
N GLU A 168 -1.13 5.65 -31.79
CA GLU A 168 -2.56 5.40 -31.81
C GLU A 168 -2.99 3.94 -32.07
N ALA A 169 -2.08 3.11 -32.59
CA ALA A 169 -2.30 1.67 -32.71
C ALA A 169 -2.50 0.97 -31.35
N MET A 170 -2.05 1.58 -30.26
CA MET A 170 -2.18 1.03 -28.90
C MET A 170 -3.31 1.74 -28.14
N THR A 171 -4.34 0.99 -27.72
CA THR A 171 -5.41 1.57 -26.91
C THR A 171 -4.86 2.15 -25.60
N GLY A 172 -5.19 3.41 -25.31
CA GLY A 172 -4.70 4.12 -24.13
C GLY A 172 -3.39 4.89 -24.33
N TRP A 173 -2.86 4.95 -25.54
CA TRP A 173 -1.62 5.68 -25.88
C TRP A 173 -1.61 7.14 -25.39
N GLN A 174 -2.77 7.82 -25.33
CA GLN A 174 -2.88 9.20 -24.87
C GLN A 174 -2.45 9.38 -23.41
N THR A 175 -2.56 8.34 -22.61
CA THR A 175 -2.15 8.34 -21.19
C THR A 175 -0.65 8.15 -21.02
N VAL A 176 0.07 7.86 -22.10
CA VAL A 176 1.53 7.73 -22.10
C VAL A 176 2.15 9.11 -22.33
N SER A 177 3.18 9.40 -21.54
CA SER A 177 3.91 10.67 -21.59
C SER A 177 4.82 10.71 -22.83
N ALA A 178 5.21 11.90 -23.26
CA ALA A 178 6.11 12.09 -24.40
C ALA A 178 7.40 11.27 -24.23
N MET A 179 8.08 11.44 -23.09
CA MET A 179 9.10 10.55 -22.56
C MET A 179 8.54 9.91 -21.29
N HIS A 180 8.27 8.61 -21.30
CA HIS A 180 7.56 7.96 -20.19
C HIS A 180 8.46 7.03 -19.39
N ALA A 181 9.21 6.18 -20.07
CA ALA A 181 10.07 5.19 -19.45
C ALA A 181 11.36 4.98 -20.21
N GLU A 182 12.38 4.50 -19.51
CA GLU A 182 13.60 3.96 -20.11
C GLU A 182 13.75 2.51 -19.64
N ILE A 183 14.00 1.60 -20.59
CA ILE A 183 14.38 0.22 -20.31
C ILE A 183 15.85 0.08 -20.68
N SER A 184 16.66 -0.41 -19.76
CA SER A 184 18.10 -0.59 -19.95
C SER A 184 18.60 -1.91 -19.37
N ARG A 185 19.65 -2.47 -19.97
CA ARG A 185 20.36 -3.64 -19.46
C ARG A 185 21.53 -3.19 -18.59
N GLN A 186 21.50 -3.55 -17.31
CA GLN A 186 22.54 -3.25 -16.31
C GLN A 186 23.08 -4.55 -15.73
N GLN A 187 24.38 -4.82 -15.90
CA GLN A 187 25.06 -6.00 -15.30
C GLN A 187 24.26 -7.30 -15.49
N ASP A 188 23.85 -7.55 -16.73
CA ASP A 188 23.05 -8.70 -17.17
C ASP A 188 21.57 -8.73 -16.76
N ARG A 189 21.07 -7.66 -16.14
CA ARG A 189 19.69 -7.53 -15.71
C ARG A 189 18.95 -6.44 -16.47
N TRP A 190 17.67 -6.66 -16.74
CA TRP A 190 16.81 -5.65 -17.36
C TRP A 190 16.16 -4.78 -16.31
N VAL A 191 16.28 -3.47 -16.44
CA VAL A 191 15.77 -2.51 -15.49
C VAL A 191 14.89 -1.52 -16.24
N ILE A 192 13.77 -1.17 -15.64
CA ILE A 192 12.93 -0.07 -16.12
C ILE A 192 12.95 1.09 -15.14
N LYS A 193 13.02 2.30 -15.68
CA LYS A 193 13.01 3.56 -14.96
C LYS A 193 11.91 4.47 -15.50
N ASP A 194 11.17 5.09 -14.59
CA ASP A 194 10.18 6.12 -14.89
C ASP A 194 10.90 7.46 -15.15
N LEU A 195 10.55 8.11 -16.25
CA LEU A 195 11.12 9.40 -16.68
C LEU A 195 10.23 10.57 -16.24
N ASN A 196 9.74 10.52 -15.00
CA ASN A 196 8.81 11.50 -14.42
C ASN A 196 7.49 11.59 -15.19
N SER A 197 6.95 10.43 -15.53
CA SER A 197 5.70 10.28 -16.26
C SER A 197 4.48 10.69 -15.43
N LEU A 198 3.44 11.18 -16.10
CA LEU A 198 2.22 11.68 -15.45
C LEU A 198 1.45 10.56 -14.74
N ASN A 199 1.25 9.44 -15.43
CA ASN A 199 0.42 8.33 -14.93
C ASN A 199 1.22 7.24 -14.22
N GLY A 200 2.55 7.27 -14.35
CA GLY A 200 3.45 6.31 -13.74
C GLY A 200 3.58 4.99 -14.49
N ILE A 201 4.63 4.25 -14.12
CA ILE A 201 4.85 2.85 -14.49
C ILE A 201 4.28 1.91 -13.43
N TYR A 202 3.66 0.81 -13.88
CA TYR A 202 3.22 -0.28 -13.00
C TYR A 202 3.83 -1.60 -13.46
N ILE A 203 4.31 -2.40 -12.51
CA ILE A 203 4.73 -3.78 -12.77
C ILE A 203 3.84 -4.69 -11.93
N ASN A 204 3.15 -5.63 -12.59
CA ASN A 204 2.22 -6.57 -11.94
C ASN A 204 1.20 -5.86 -11.04
N GLY A 205 0.72 -4.69 -11.46
CA GLY A 205 -0.26 -3.86 -10.76
C GLY A 205 0.31 -2.91 -9.70
N ILE A 206 1.61 -2.97 -9.41
CA ILE A 206 2.26 -2.13 -8.39
C ILE A 206 2.96 -0.95 -9.07
N ARG A 207 2.65 0.28 -8.67
CA ARG A 207 3.31 1.49 -9.18
C ARG A 207 4.78 1.51 -8.76
N THR A 208 5.68 1.81 -9.68
CA THR A 208 7.12 1.77 -9.44
C THR A 208 7.84 2.86 -10.25
N GLY A 209 8.87 3.48 -9.67
CA GLY A 209 9.72 4.45 -10.37
C GLY A 209 10.99 3.82 -10.95
N HIS A 210 11.47 2.73 -10.37
CA HIS A 210 12.66 2.01 -10.81
C HIS A 210 12.54 0.55 -10.38
N ASN A 211 12.64 -0.41 -11.31
CA ASN A 211 12.47 -1.83 -10.99
C ASN A 211 13.26 -2.75 -11.90
N LEU A 212 13.59 -3.93 -11.38
CA LEU A 212 14.13 -5.04 -12.13
C LEU A 212 12.99 -5.76 -12.87
N LEU A 213 13.12 -5.91 -14.18
CA LEU A 213 12.22 -6.70 -15.01
C LEU A 213 12.62 -8.18 -14.99
N LYS A 214 11.62 -9.04 -14.89
CA LYS A 214 11.74 -10.49 -15.00
C LYS A 214 10.84 -11.00 -16.12
N ASP A 215 11.25 -12.12 -16.71
CA ASP A 215 10.45 -12.81 -17.73
C ASP A 215 9.00 -13.02 -17.24
N GLY A 216 8.05 -12.69 -18.10
CA GLY A 216 6.61 -12.74 -17.83
C GLY A 216 6.03 -11.53 -17.09
N ASP A 217 6.83 -10.54 -16.69
CA ASP A 217 6.31 -9.36 -15.98
C ASP A 217 5.34 -8.56 -16.83
N LYS A 218 4.18 -8.22 -16.24
CA LYS A 218 3.19 -7.32 -16.84
C LYS A 218 3.58 -5.88 -16.55
N LEU A 219 4.06 -5.21 -17.57
CA LEU A 219 4.46 -3.81 -17.53
C LEU A 219 3.30 -2.95 -18.03
N ARG A 220 2.90 -1.93 -17.27
CA ARG A 220 1.90 -0.95 -17.71
C ARG A 220 2.48 0.46 -17.68
N LEU A 221 2.42 1.14 -18.82
CA LEU A 221 2.80 2.54 -19.00
C LEU A 221 1.50 3.34 -19.20
N GLY A 222 1.08 4.10 -18.18
CA GLY A 222 -0.28 4.67 -18.17
C GLY A 222 -1.36 3.59 -18.30
N ALA A 223 -2.07 3.57 -19.42
CA ALA A 223 -3.12 2.59 -19.76
C ALA A 223 -2.67 1.54 -20.80
N VAL A 224 -1.42 1.60 -21.28
CA VAL A 224 -0.88 0.64 -22.25
C VAL A 224 -0.13 -0.46 -21.52
N GLU A 225 -0.46 -1.73 -21.81
CA GLU A 225 0.08 -2.90 -21.12
C GLU A 225 0.95 -3.77 -22.03
N PHE A 226 2.12 -4.16 -21.55
CA PHE A 226 3.12 -4.99 -22.21
C PHE A 226 3.43 -6.20 -21.33
N ILE A 227 3.90 -7.28 -21.94
CA ILE A 227 4.52 -8.40 -21.24
C ILE A 227 6.00 -8.39 -21.60
N PHE A 228 6.86 -8.33 -20.60
CA PHE A 228 8.29 -8.48 -20.81
C PHE A 228 8.67 -9.95 -20.92
N CYS A 229 9.40 -10.30 -21.97
CA CYS A 229 9.88 -11.65 -22.22
C CYS A 229 11.40 -11.62 -22.46
N THR A 230 12.16 -12.60 -21.96
CA THR A 230 13.62 -12.66 -22.16
C THR A 230 14.04 -13.30 -23.48
N GLY A 231 13.09 -13.88 -24.24
CA GLY A 231 13.38 -14.65 -25.45
C GLY A 231 13.52 -16.16 -25.22
N GLU A 232 13.57 -16.58 -23.95
CA GLU A 232 13.89 -17.96 -23.56
C GLU A 232 12.64 -18.82 -23.29
N GLN A 233 11.46 -18.19 -23.27
CA GLN A 233 10.18 -18.83 -22.93
C GLN A 233 9.04 -18.27 -23.80
N ALA A 234 8.76 -18.93 -24.91
CA ALA A 234 7.39 -19.00 -25.45
C ALA A 234 7.16 -20.29 -26.26
N VAL A 235 7.91 -21.35 -25.94
CA VAL A 235 7.58 -22.72 -26.33
C VAL A 235 7.04 -23.39 -25.09
N GLN A 236 5.72 -23.31 -24.89
CA GLN A 236 4.86 -24.22 -24.11
C GLN A 236 3.59 -23.49 -23.65
N GLN A 237 2.50 -23.69 -24.39
CA GLN A 237 1.42 -24.61 -24.00
C GLN A 237 0.35 -24.69 -25.09
#